data_AF-A0A383D052-F1
#
_entry.id   AF-A0A383D052-F1
#
_cell.length_a   1.000
_cell.length_b   1.000
_cell.length_c   1.000
_cell.angle_alpha   90.00
_cell.angle_beta   90.00
_cell.angle_gamma   90.00
#
_symmetry.space_group_name_H-M   'P 1'
#
loop_
_entity.id
_entity.type
_entity.pdbx_description
1 polymer ?
#
loop_
_entity_poly.entity_id
_entity_poly.type
_entity_poly.pdbx_seq_one_letter_code
_entity_poly.pdbx_strand_id
1 'polypeptide(L)'
;EPSFGQLESFAKAAAILHRHLSDFPFIDALSSIEFYDQGLVRHPIPAINHIEPFVERGVEDLWTYYCVSQWEKVSNRFFCMPSARNRILGTQLFKYDLAGFLQWGFNFWYSQYSIRPVDPFQVTDAGHAFPSGDAFLVYPGKTGPLDSIRGEVFREALQDQRALQLLERLQGRGKTVALVERGLEDPLTMESYPMEASWLLRMRERCNRRIRTLSRQ
;
A
#
# COMPACT_ATOMS: atom_id res chain seq x y z
N GLU A 1 -5.05 14.56 -4.39
CA GLU A 1 -4.15 14.59 -5.55
C GLU A 1 -4.64 15.66 -6.53
N PRO A 2 -3.76 16.27 -7.34
CA PRO A 2 -4.19 17.19 -8.39
C PRO A 2 -5.05 16.44 -9.43
N SER A 3 -6.13 17.07 -9.85
CA SER A 3 -6.97 16.63 -10.97
C SER A 3 -6.44 17.19 -12.29
N PHE A 4 -6.95 16.68 -13.42
CA PHE A 4 -6.58 17.19 -14.75
C PHE A 4 -6.83 18.70 -14.90
N GLY A 5 -7.85 19.25 -14.25
CA GLY A 5 -8.12 20.71 -14.24
C GLY A 5 -7.03 21.53 -13.54
N GLN A 6 -6.12 20.89 -12.79
CA GLN A 6 -5.01 21.52 -12.08
C GLN A 6 -3.66 21.25 -12.76
N LEU A 7 -3.65 20.65 -13.96
CA LEU A 7 -2.43 20.30 -14.68
C LEU A 7 -1.52 21.51 -14.91
N GLU A 8 -2.08 22.65 -15.36
CA GLU A 8 -1.28 23.85 -15.66
C GLU A 8 -0.61 24.42 -14.40
N SER A 9 -1.35 24.54 -13.29
CA SER A 9 -0.81 25.06 -12.04
C SER A 9 0.21 24.10 -11.43
N PHE A 10 -0.05 22.79 -11.51
CA PHE A 10 0.90 21.76 -11.11
C PHE A 10 2.19 21.84 -11.92
N ALA A 11 2.11 21.94 -13.25
CA ALA A 11 3.28 22.03 -14.12
C ALA A 11 4.15 23.26 -13.81
N LYS A 12 3.52 24.42 -13.54
CA LYS A 12 4.24 25.63 -13.10
C LYS A 12 4.98 25.40 -11.77
N ALA A 13 4.33 24.79 -10.79
CA ALA A 13 4.94 24.48 -9.50
C ALA A 13 6.09 23.46 -9.65
N ALA A 14 5.87 22.36 -10.37
CA ALA A 14 6.87 21.34 -10.66
C ALA A 14 8.10 21.93 -11.36
N ALA A 15 7.92 22.83 -12.33
CA ALA A 15 9.02 23.49 -13.02
C ALA A 15 9.88 24.35 -12.07
N ILE A 16 9.27 25.04 -11.10
CA ILE A 16 10.00 25.81 -10.08
C ILE A 16 10.79 24.85 -9.18
N LEU A 17 10.14 23.81 -8.66
CA LEU A 17 10.78 22.86 -7.75
C LEU A 17 11.93 22.11 -8.44
N HIS A 18 11.70 21.54 -9.62
CA HIS A 18 12.71 20.81 -10.36
C HIS A 18 13.92 21.66 -10.75
N ARG A 19 13.73 22.98 -10.96
CA ARG A 19 14.83 23.90 -11.24
C ARG A 19 15.72 24.16 -10.03
N HIS A 20 15.12 24.31 -8.85
CA HIS A 20 15.83 24.76 -7.66
C HIS A 20 16.27 23.64 -6.72
N LEU A 21 15.67 22.46 -6.86
CA LEU A 21 15.84 21.33 -5.93
C LEU A 21 16.15 20.03 -6.69
N SER A 22 16.77 20.11 -7.87
CA SER A 22 17.05 18.95 -8.73
C SER A 22 17.81 17.81 -8.06
N ASP A 23 18.59 18.12 -7.03
CA ASP A 23 19.46 17.19 -6.31
C ASP A 23 18.71 16.38 -5.25
N PHE A 24 17.45 16.71 -4.98
CA PHE A 24 16.60 16.01 -4.03
C PHE A 24 15.62 15.05 -4.75
N PRO A 25 15.33 13.88 -4.15
CA PRO A 25 14.30 13.00 -4.67
C PRO A 25 12.90 13.62 -4.46
N PHE A 26 12.06 13.52 -5.49
CA PHE A 26 10.65 13.90 -5.45
C PHE A 26 9.78 12.66 -5.56
N ILE A 27 8.83 12.54 -4.66
CA ILE A 27 7.77 11.54 -4.72
C ILE A 27 6.44 12.27 -4.62
N ASP A 28 5.46 11.86 -5.41
CA ASP A 28 4.15 12.50 -5.46
C ASP A 28 3.05 11.44 -5.39
N ALA A 29 2.13 11.57 -4.42
CA ALA A 29 0.87 10.83 -4.45
C ALA A 29 0.03 11.34 -5.62
N LEU A 30 0.08 10.60 -6.73
CA LEU A 30 -0.52 10.97 -8.00
C LEU A 30 -0.89 9.73 -8.82
N SER A 31 -2.17 9.59 -9.10
CA SER A 31 -2.75 8.41 -9.75
C SER A 31 -2.99 8.54 -11.26
N SER A 32 -2.64 9.68 -11.87
CA SER A 32 -2.83 9.95 -13.30
C SER A 32 -1.51 9.75 -14.06
N ILE A 33 -1.47 8.74 -14.93
CA ILE A 33 -0.27 8.39 -15.71
C ILE A 33 0.17 9.53 -16.64
N GLU A 34 -0.75 10.40 -17.04
CA GLU A 34 -0.50 11.53 -17.93
C GLU A 34 0.50 12.54 -17.36
N PHE A 35 0.53 12.73 -16.04
CA PHE A 35 1.52 13.61 -15.39
C PHE A 35 2.92 13.00 -15.42
N TYR A 36 3.01 11.67 -15.29
CA TYR A 36 4.26 10.94 -15.44
C TYR A 36 4.75 11.01 -16.90
N ASP A 37 3.87 10.76 -17.87
CA ASP A 37 4.19 10.81 -19.30
C ASP A 37 4.69 12.20 -19.77
N GLN A 38 4.22 13.28 -19.13
CA GLN A 38 4.68 14.65 -19.38
C GLN A 38 5.97 15.02 -18.60
N GLY A 39 6.55 14.10 -17.83
CA GLY A 39 7.74 14.36 -17.02
C GLY A 39 7.50 15.31 -15.84
N LEU A 40 6.24 15.51 -15.44
CA LEU A 40 5.87 16.40 -14.34
C LEU A 40 6.09 15.73 -12.98
N VAL A 41 6.03 14.39 -12.94
CA VAL A 41 6.30 13.57 -11.75
C VAL A 41 7.41 12.58 -12.06
N ARG A 42 8.44 12.54 -11.21
CA ARG A 42 9.58 11.62 -11.38
C ARG A 42 9.34 10.26 -10.75
N HIS A 43 8.80 10.22 -9.53
CA HIS A 43 8.47 8.97 -8.82
C HIS A 43 7.00 9.03 -8.36
N PRO A 44 6.07 8.57 -9.21
CA PRO A 44 4.66 8.59 -8.86
C PRO A 44 4.36 7.53 -7.79
N ILE A 45 3.44 7.87 -6.89
CA ILE A 45 2.84 6.96 -5.92
C ILE A 45 1.34 6.89 -6.27
N PRO A 46 0.94 6.07 -7.25
CA PRO A 46 -0.47 5.94 -7.62
C PRO A 46 -1.27 5.21 -6.55
N ALA A 47 -2.57 5.52 -6.47
CA ALA A 47 -3.50 4.73 -5.70
C ALA A 47 -3.50 3.29 -6.21
N ILE A 48 -3.66 2.33 -5.31
CA ILE A 48 -3.55 0.90 -5.60
C ILE A 48 -4.55 0.42 -6.68
N ASN A 49 -5.70 1.08 -6.83
CA ASN A 49 -6.69 0.80 -7.88
C ASN A 49 -6.42 1.55 -9.21
N HIS A 50 -5.33 2.31 -9.29
CA HIS A 50 -4.86 3.03 -10.48
C HIS A 50 -3.42 2.65 -10.86
N ILE A 51 -2.89 1.56 -10.29
CA ILE A 51 -1.49 1.20 -10.44
C ILE A 51 -1.15 0.57 -11.81
N GLU A 52 -2.11 -0.10 -12.45
CA GLU A 52 -1.84 -0.91 -13.65
C GLU A 52 -1.18 -0.13 -14.81
N PRO A 53 -1.62 1.10 -15.18
CA PRO A 53 -0.96 1.86 -16.23
C PRO A 53 0.51 2.18 -15.95
N PHE A 54 0.90 2.33 -14.67
CA PHE A 54 2.28 2.58 -14.27
C PHE A 54 3.13 1.30 -14.36
N VAL A 55 2.53 0.16 -14.01
CA VAL A 55 3.17 -1.16 -14.15
C VAL A 55 3.40 -1.48 -15.62
N GLU A 56 2.40 -1.26 -16.47
CA GLU A 56 2.49 -1.46 -17.92
C GLU A 56 3.54 -0.57 -18.58
N ARG A 57 3.74 0.65 -18.05
CA ARG A 57 4.79 1.56 -18.52
C ARG A 57 6.19 1.17 -18.05
N GLY A 58 6.30 0.24 -17.10
CA GLY A 58 7.59 -0.18 -16.54
C GLY A 58 8.22 0.89 -15.66
N VAL A 59 7.41 1.64 -14.89
CA VAL A 59 7.95 2.62 -13.94
C VAL A 59 8.78 1.89 -12.88
N GLU A 60 10.07 2.22 -12.82
CA GLU A 60 11.00 1.67 -11.83
C GLU A 60 10.77 2.28 -10.45
N ASP A 61 11.18 1.56 -9.39
CA ASP A 61 11.03 1.97 -7.99
C ASP A 61 9.60 2.43 -7.63
N LEU A 62 8.58 1.78 -8.22
CA LEU A 62 7.18 2.16 -8.05
C LEU A 62 6.69 1.92 -6.61
N TRP A 63 6.02 2.93 -6.06
CA TRP A 63 5.29 2.82 -4.79
C TRP A 63 3.78 2.78 -5.06
N THR A 64 2.99 2.44 -4.05
CA THR A 64 1.54 2.63 -4.11
C THR A 64 0.98 3.07 -2.76
N TYR A 65 -0.26 3.52 -2.76
CA TYR A 65 -0.99 3.88 -1.55
C TYR A 65 -2.46 3.49 -1.63
N TYR A 66 -3.12 3.46 -0.48
CA TYR A 66 -4.58 3.56 -0.40
C TYR A 66 -4.98 4.67 0.59
N CYS A 67 -6.20 5.16 0.44
CA CYS A 67 -6.79 6.16 1.31
C CYS A 67 -8.30 5.89 1.45
N VAL A 68 -9.09 6.91 1.76
CA VAL A 68 -10.55 6.88 1.92
C VAL A 68 -11.30 6.27 0.74
N SER A 69 -10.81 6.44 -0.50
CA SER A 69 -11.51 6.06 -1.72
C SER A 69 -11.35 4.60 -2.12
N GLN A 70 -10.35 3.90 -1.56
CA GLN A 70 -9.99 2.53 -1.94
C GLN A 70 -10.76 1.51 -1.09
N TRP A 71 -12.10 1.56 -1.13
CA TRP A 71 -12.97 0.80 -0.23
C TRP A 71 -13.62 -0.44 -0.85
N GLU A 72 -13.65 -0.54 -2.18
CA GLU A 72 -14.45 -1.57 -2.87
C GLU A 72 -13.65 -2.86 -3.15
N LYS A 73 -12.83 -2.89 -4.21
CA LYS A 73 -12.17 -4.13 -4.66
C LYS A 73 -10.79 -4.36 -4.04
N VAL A 74 -10.04 -3.30 -3.78
CA VAL A 74 -8.62 -3.36 -3.38
C VAL A 74 -8.41 -3.58 -1.87
N SER A 75 -7.19 -3.93 -1.45
CA SER A 75 -6.82 -4.03 -0.04
C SER A 75 -6.99 -2.68 0.69
N ASN A 76 -7.41 -2.71 1.96
CA ASN A 76 -7.43 -1.54 2.85
C ASN A 76 -7.59 -2.01 4.31
N ARG A 77 -7.60 -1.08 5.27
CA ARG A 77 -7.55 -1.34 6.73
C ARG A 77 -8.59 -0.58 7.55
N PHE A 78 -9.77 -0.33 6.99
CA PHE A 78 -10.88 0.25 7.76
C PHE A 78 -11.39 -0.72 8.82
N PHE A 79 -12.04 -0.21 9.87
CA PHE A 79 -12.52 -1.02 10.99
C PHE A 79 -13.54 -2.08 10.56
N CYS A 80 -14.37 -1.76 9.57
CA CYS A 80 -15.38 -2.67 9.04
C CYS A 80 -14.83 -3.76 8.11
N MET A 81 -13.52 -3.73 7.81
CA MET A 81 -12.91 -4.70 6.90
C MET A 81 -12.26 -5.87 7.65
N PRO A 82 -12.33 -7.09 7.10
CA PRO A 82 -11.59 -8.22 7.65
C PRO A 82 -10.07 -7.98 7.63
N SER A 83 -9.35 -8.43 8.66
CA SER A 83 -7.88 -8.33 8.73
C SER A 83 -7.17 -8.97 7.52
N ALA A 84 -7.76 -9.99 6.90
CA ALA A 84 -7.23 -10.61 5.69
C ALA A 84 -7.04 -9.58 4.55
N ARG A 85 -7.96 -8.62 4.44
CA ARG A 85 -7.93 -7.55 3.43
C ARG A 85 -6.81 -6.53 3.67
N ASN A 86 -6.31 -6.41 4.90
CA ASN A 86 -5.10 -5.64 5.22
C ASN A 86 -3.84 -6.48 4.95
N ARG A 87 -3.83 -7.75 5.38
CA ARG A 87 -2.65 -8.62 5.27
C ARG A 87 -2.26 -9.01 3.85
N ILE A 88 -3.24 -9.18 2.94
CA ILE A 88 -2.99 -9.55 1.54
C ILE A 88 -2.07 -8.55 0.81
N LEU A 89 -2.07 -7.29 1.25
CA LEU A 89 -1.23 -6.23 0.71
C LEU A 89 0.23 -6.67 0.59
N GLY A 90 0.79 -7.37 1.58
CA GLY A 90 2.19 -7.82 1.51
C GLY A 90 2.50 -8.75 0.34
N THR A 91 1.55 -9.60 -0.02
CA THR A 91 1.69 -10.49 -1.19
C THR A 91 1.54 -9.71 -2.49
N GLN A 92 0.65 -8.72 -2.52
CA GLN A 92 0.46 -7.81 -3.65
C GLN A 92 1.72 -6.95 -3.89
N LEU A 93 2.28 -6.33 -2.83
CA LEU A 93 3.53 -5.57 -2.91
C LEU A 93 4.68 -6.42 -3.49
N PHE A 94 4.78 -7.69 -3.11
CA PHE A 94 5.74 -8.62 -3.70
C PHE A 94 5.45 -8.89 -5.19
N LYS A 95 4.21 -9.26 -5.52
CA LYS A 95 3.80 -9.65 -6.88
C LYS A 95 4.06 -8.54 -7.91
N TYR A 96 3.82 -7.29 -7.50
CA TYR A 96 4.02 -6.09 -8.32
C TYR A 96 5.44 -5.52 -8.24
N ASP A 97 6.33 -6.13 -7.45
CA ASP A 97 7.71 -5.67 -7.24
C ASP A 97 7.84 -4.23 -6.73
N LEU A 98 6.92 -3.83 -5.84
CA LEU A 98 6.85 -2.45 -5.38
C LEU A 98 7.96 -2.12 -4.38
N ALA A 99 8.56 -0.94 -4.56
CA ALA A 99 9.62 -0.41 -3.72
C ALA A 99 9.11 0.00 -2.33
N GLY A 100 7.83 0.41 -2.24
CA GLY A 100 7.23 0.80 -0.97
C GLY A 100 5.72 0.97 -1.00
N PHE A 101 5.18 1.27 0.18
CA PHE A 101 3.76 1.51 0.41
C PHE A 101 3.58 2.74 1.30
N LEU A 102 2.60 3.57 0.96
CA LEU A 102 2.26 4.79 1.68
C LEU A 102 0.82 4.73 2.22
N GLN A 103 0.60 5.31 3.41
CA GLN A 103 -0.74 5.67 3.89
C GLN A 103 -0.62 6.93 4.75
N TRP A 104 -1.61 7.82 4.64
CA TRP A 104 -1.55 9.18 5.20
C TRP A 104 -1.82 9.27 6.71
N GLY A 105 -2.69 8.41 7.23
CA GLY A 105 -3.21 8.41 8.60
C GLY A 105 -2.45 7.46 9.53
N PHE A 106 -1.25 7.85 9.98
CA PHE A 106 -0.58 7.14 11.07
C PHE A 106 -1.21 7.47 12.43
N ASN A 107 -1.30 8.76 12.77
CA ASN A 107 -1.77 9.26 14.07
C ASN A 107 -2.60 10.56 13.94
N PHE A 108 -3.43 10.69 12.89
CA PHE A 108 -4.28 11.87 12.73
C PHE A 108 -5.48 11.83 13.70
N TRP A 109 -5.27 12.34 14.92
CA TRP A 109 -6.29 12.39 15.98
C TRP A 109 -7.06 13.73 16.00
N TYR A 110 -7.50 14.17 14.83
CA TYR A 110 -8.25 15.42 14.67
C TYR A 110 -9.48 15.21 13.78
N SER A 111 -10.41 16.16 13.81
CA SER A 111 -11.45 16.26 12.80
C SER A 111 -10.88 16.70 11.45
N GLN A 112 -11.68 16.64 10.38
CA GLN A 112 -11.30 17.20 9.08
C GLN A 112 -10.73 18.63 9.22
N TYR A 113 -9.69 18.92 8.43
CA TYR A 113 -8.96 20.20 8.44
C TYR A 113 -8.31 20.58 9.78
N SER A 114 -8.15 19.61 10.69
CA SER A 114 -7.56 19.84 12.01
C SER A 114 -8.30 20.89 12.86
N ILE A 115 -9.60 21.08 12.62
CA ILE A 115 -10.41 22.10 13.32
C ILE A 115 -10.44 21.86 14.83
N ARG A 116 -10.49 20.60 15.26
CA ARG A 116 -10.41 20.24 16.69
C ARG A 116 -9.80 18.85 16.87
N PRO A 117 -9.16 18.58 18.03
CA PRO A 117 -8.75 17.22 18.38
C PRO A 117 -9.98 16.32 18.56
N VAL A 118 -9.78 15.03 18.36
CA VAL A 118 -10.77 13.98 18.67
C VAL A 118 -10.14 12.94 19.59
N ASP A 119 -10.95 12.29 20.41
CA ASP A 119 -10.54 11.10 21.15
C ASP A 119 -10.71 9.87 20.24
N PRO A 120 -9.63 9.24 19.73
CA PRO A 120 -9.74 8.12 18.80
C PRO A 120 -10.29 6.84 19.45
N PHE A 121 -10.41 6.78 20.79
CA PHE A 121 -11.13 5.70 21.47
C PHE A 121 -12.66 5.84 21.39
N GLN A 122 -13.16 7.04 21.07
CA GLN A 122 -14.59 7.34 21.00
C GLN A 122 -15.04 7.73 19.59
N VAL A 123 -14.19 8.46 18.85
CA VAL A 123 -14.47 9.01 17.52
C VAL A 123 -13.50 8.39 16.53
N THR A 124 -14.01 7.49 15.70
CA THR A 124 -13.18 6.62 14.85
C THR A 124 -13.04 7.09 13.40
N ASP A 125 -13.82 8.10 13.03
CA ASP A 125 -14.09 8.56 11.66
C ASP A 125 -13.69 10.03 11.42
N ALA A 126 -12.84 10.58 12.30
CA ALA A 126 -12.42 11.98 12.31
C ALA A 126 -13.59 12.98 12.30
N GLY A 127 -14.67 12.66 13.04
CA GLY A 127 -15.86 13.49 13.10
C GLY A 127 -16.69 13.39 11.82
N HIS A 128 -16.95 12.17 11.38
CA HIS A 128 -17.71 11.81 10.17
C HIS A 128 -17.08 12.25 8.84
N ALA A 129 -15.78 12.54 8.84
CA ALA A 129 -15.07 12.99 7.65
C ALA A 129 -14.60 11.82 6.77
N PHE A 130 -14.22 10.71 7.40
CA PHE A 130 -13.56 9.58 6.74
C PHE A 130 -14.12 8.25 7.26
N PRO A 131 -13.99 7.14 6.51
CA PRO A 131 -14.32 5.81 7.04
C PRO A 131 -13.59 5.51 8.35
N SER A 132 -14.25 4.82 9.28
CA SER A 132 -13.68 4.47 10.58
C SER A 132 -12.35 3.74 10.43
N GLY A 133 -11.30 4.30 11.04
CA GLY A 133 -9.94 3.74 11.03
C GLY A 133 -9.03 4.18 9.89
N ASP A 134 -9.46 5.02 8.96
CA ASP A 134 -8.58 5.54 7.92
C ASP A 134 -7.57 6.58 8.46
N ALA A 135 -8.03 7.47 9.34
CA ALA A 135 -7.24 8.59 9.84
C ALA A 135 -6.07 8.19 10.77
N PHE A 136 -6.14 7.03 11.41
CA PHE A 136 -5.10 6.62 12.36
C PHE A 136 -4.91 5.11 12.38
N LEU A 137 -3.67 4.70 12.58
CA LEU A 137 -3.25 3.32 12.83
C LEU A 137 -2.94 3.10 14.30
N VAL A 138 -2.42 4.11 14.99
CA VAL A 138 -2.05 4.06 16.40
C VAL A 138 -2.96 4.95 17.25
N TYR A 139 -3.00 4.67 18.55
CA TYR A 139 -3.82 5.39 19.53
C TYR A 139 -2.94 6.17 20.52
N PRO A 140 -3.43 7.25 21.15
CA PRO A 140 -2.69 7.97 22.17
C PRO A 140 -2.53 7.09 23.42
N GLY A 141 -1.33 7.09 23.99
CA GLY A 141 -1.01 6.40 25.23
C GLY A 141 -0.18 7.28 26.17
N LYS A 142 -0.09 6.89 27.45
CA LYS A 142 0.56 7.68 28.50
C LYS A 142 2.05 7.95 28.24
N THR A 143 2.75 7.01 27.62
CA THR A 143 4.20 7.04 27.38
C THR A 143 4.57 7.03 25.90
N GLY A 144 3.58 7.14 25.01
CA GLY A 144 3.76 7.00 23.57
C GLY A 144 2.52 6.41 22.90
N PRO A 145 2.52 6.29 21.56
CA PRO A 145 1.41 5.70 20.83
C PRO A 145 1.23 4.22 21.20
N LEU A 146 0.00 3.80 21.41
CA LEU A 146 -0.40 2.41 21.54
C LEU A 146 -0.64 1.82 20.16
N ASP A 147 -0.18 0.58 19.96
CA ASP A 147 -0.40 -0.13 18.70
C ASP A 147 -1.86 -0.56 18.53
N SER A 148 -2.22 -0.93 17.31
CA SER A 148 -3.51 -1.52 16.98
C SER A 148 -3.36 -2.90 16.36
N ILE A 149 -4.44 -3.69 16.43
CA ILE A 149 -4.54 -4.96 15.72
C ILE A 149 -4.23 -4.77 14.22
N ARG A 150 -4.64 -3.65 13.62
CA ARG A 150 -4.39 -3.36 12.20
C ARG A 150 -2.91 -3.07 11.92
N GLY A 151 -2.20 -2.45 12.88
CA GLY A 151 -0.75 -2.26 12.82
C GLY A 151 -0.02 -3.60 12.83
N GLU A 152 -0.39 -4.48 13.76
CA GLU A 152 0.17 -5.84 13.84
C GLU A 152 -0.11 -6.68 12.59
N VAL A 153 -1.33 -6.63 12.06
CA VAL A 153 -1.70 -7.32 10.81
C VAL A 153 -0.95 -6.75 9.61
N PHE A 154 -0.72 -5.44 9.56
CA PHE A 154 0.11 -4.82 8.51
C PHE A 154 1.58 -5.26 8.64
N ARG A 155 2.11 -5.38 9.86
CA ARG A 155 3.44 -5.96 10.12
C ARG A 155 3.53 -7.40 9.60
N GLU A 156 2.50 -8.23 9.80
CA GLU A 156 2.43 -9.57 9.22
C GLU A 156 2.45 -9.55 7.69
N ALA A 157 1.75 -8.60 7.06
CA ALA A 157 1.77 -8.39 5.62
C ALA A 157 3.21 -8.17 5.13
N LEU A 158 3.95 -7.25 5.77
CA LEU A 158 5.35 -6.98 5.43
C LEU A 158 6.23 -8.22 5.67
N GLN A 159 5.97 -9.02 6.71
CA GLN A 159 6.69 -10.27 6.92
C GLN A 159 6.41 -11.30 5.82
N ASP A 160 5.19 -11.35 5.27
CA ASP A 160 4.83 -12.17 4.12
C ASP A 160 5.57 -11.72 2.86
N GLN A 161 5.63 -10.42 2.58
CA GLN A 161 6.45 -9.85 1.51
C GLN A 161 7.92 -10.30 1.63
N ARG A 162 8.52 -10.17 2.82
CA ARG A 162 9.94 -10.51 3.04
C ARG A 162 10.22 -12.01 2.87
N ALA A 163 9.29 -12.88 3.25
CA ALA A 163 9.46 -14.31 3.02
C ALA A 163 9.36 -14.66 1.54
N LEU A 164 8.46 -14.02 0.80
CA LEU A 164 8.36 -14.19 -0.65
C LEU A 164 9.62 -13.70 -1.35
N GLN A 165 10.19 -12.57 -0.95
CA GLN A 165 11.49 -12.08 -1.46
C GLN A 165 12.65 -13.02 -1.12
N LEU A 166 12.69 -13.59 0.09
CA LEU A 166 13.67 -14.62 0.41
C LEU A 166 13.51 -15.84 -0.51
N LEU A 167 12.27 -16.29 -0.71
CA LEU A 167 11.99 -17.43 -1.56
C LEU A 167 12.35 -17.14 -3.04
N GLU A 168 12.07 -15.94 -3.54
CA GLU A 168 12.50 -15.47 -4.85
C GLU A 168 14.01 -15.55 -5.02
N ARG A 169 14.81 -15.13 -4.03
CA ARG A 169 16.28 -15.29 -4.08
C ARG A 169 16.72 -16.75 -4.15
N LEU A 170 15.96 -17.68 -3.56
CA LEU A 170 16.32 -19.10 -3.50
C LEU A 170 15.91 -19.91 -4.75
N GLN A 171 14.83 -19.52 -5.45
CA GLN A 171 14.32 -20.31 -6.59
C GLN A 171 13.92 -19.48 -7.82
N GLY A 172 14.12 -18.17 -7.79
CA GLY A 172 13.73 -17.23 -8.83
C GLY A 172 12.27 -16.76 -8.71
N ARG A 173 11.99 -15.62 -9.36
CA ARG A 173 10.70 -14.92 -9.34
C ARG A 173 9.57 -15.78 -9.87
N GLY A 174 9.73 -16.32 -11.07
CA GLY A 174 8.68 -17.10 -11.76
C GLY A 174 8.17 -18.29 -10.92
N LYS A 175 9.08 -19.06 -10.30
CA LYS A 175 8.69 -20.19 -9.43
C LYS A 175 8.02 -19.73 -8.14
N THR A 176 8.37 -18.55 -7.64
CA THR A 176 7.79 -17.98 -6.41
C THR A 176 6.40 -17.45 -6.65
N VAL A 177 6.21 -16.69 -7.72
CA VAL A 177 4.88 -16.22 -8.18
C VAL A 177 3.95 -17.40 -8.47
N ALA A 178 4.42 -18.42 -9.21
CA ALA A 178 3.63 -19.62 -9.48
C ALA A 178 3.26 -20.42 -8.20
N LEU A 179 4.07 -20.33 -7.13
CA LEU A 179 3.72 -20.92 -5.84
C LEU A 179 2.62 -20.14 -5.12
N VAL A 180 2.68 -18.81 -5.18
CA VAL A 180 1.67 -17.90 -4.60
C VAL A 180 0.31 -18.14 -5.27
N GLU A 181 0.29 -18.12 -6.60
CA GLU A 181 -0.92 -18.23 -7.42
C GLU A 181 -1.43 -19.67 -7.56
N ARG A 182 -0.77 -20.64 -6.93
CA ARG A 182 -1.19 -22.05 -6.97
C ARG A 182 -2.61 -22.21 -6.44
N GLY A 183 -3.51 -22.62 -7.33
CA GLY A 183 -4.91 -22.90 -7.04
C GLY A 183 -5.82 -21.67 -7.11
N LEU A 184 -5.33 -20.55 -7.64
CA LEU A 184 -6.18 -19.43 -8.03
C LEU A 184 -6.70 -19.67 -9.45
N GLU A 185 -7.95 -19.25 -9.70
CA GLU A 185 -8.56 -19.29 -11.03
C GLU A 185 -7.98 -18.17 -11.91
N ASP A 186 -7.84 -16.98 -11.34
CA ASP A 186 -7.26 -15.81 -11.97
C ASP A 186 -5.90 -15.44 -11.36
N PRO A 187 -5.03 -14.74 -12.12
CA PRO A 187 -3.82 -14.13 -11.56
C PRO A 187 -4.13 -13.20 -10.39
N LEU A 188 -3.23 -13.16 -9.41
CA LEU A 188 -3.35 -12.26 -8.27
C LEU A 188 -3.01 -10.83 -8.73
N THR A 189 -3.97 -9.93 -8.56
CA THR A 189 -3.83 -8.49 -8.86
C THR A 189 -4.17 -7.65 -7.62
N MET A 190 -4.13 -6.32 -7.77
CA MET A 190 -4.62 -5.41 -6.74
C MET A 190 -6.13 -5.55 -6.47
N GLU A 191 -6.90 -5.93 -7.49
CA GLU A 191 -8.37 -6.02 -7.42
C GLU A 191 -8.89 -7.47 -7.35
N SER A 192 -8.12 -8.44 -7.85
CA SER A 192 -8.48 -9.86 -7.83
C SER A 192 -7.54 -10.64 -6.92
N TYR A 193 -8.03 -11.01 -5.74
CA TYR A 193 -7.27 -11.77 -4.75
C TYR A 193 -8.19 -12.55 -3.81
N PRO A 194 -7.67 -13.59 -3.14
CA PRO A 194 -8.44 -14.33 -2.14
C PRO A 194 -8.71 -13.48 -0.90
N MET A 195 -9.98 -13.37 -0.52
CA MET A 195 -10.40 -12.59 0.66
C MET A 195 -10.40 -13.39 1.97
N GLU A 196 -10.19 -14.71 1.88
CA GLU A 196 -10.24 -15.62 3.02
C GLU A 196 -8.93 -15.64 3.83
N ALA A 197 -9.03 -15.40 5.15
CA ALA A 197 -7.87 -15.45 6.05
C ALA A 197 -7.15 -16.82 6.00
N SER A 198 -7.92 -17.90 5.83
CA SER A 198 -7.36 -19.25 5.74
C SER A 198 -6.46 -19.44 4.51
N TRP A 199 -6.72 -18.71 3.41
CA TRP A 199 -5.87 -18.75 2.23
C TRP A 199 -4.49 -18.15 2.52
N LEU A 200 -4.43 -17.00 3.20
CA LEU A 200 -3.17 -16.33 3.58
C LEU A 200 -2.30 -17.23 4.46
N LEU A 201 -2.91 -17.89 5.46
CA LEU A 201 -2.20 -18.81 6.34
C LEU A 201 -1.62 -19.99 5.57
N ARG A 202 -2.42 -20.62 4.69
CA ARG A 202 -1.94 -21.72 3.82
C ARG A 202 -0.85 -21.25 2.86
N MET A 203 -0.97 -20.05 2.29
CA MET A 203 0.05 -19.46 1.43
C MET A 203 1.37 -19.30 2.19
N ARG A 204 1.32 -18.71 3.39
CA ARG A 204 2.50 -18.51 4.22
C ARG A 204 3.15 -19.84 4.64
N GLU A 205 2.35 -20.84 5.00
CA GLU A 205 2.87 -22.18 5.31
C GLU A 205 3.56 -22.83 4.10
N ARG A 206 2.97 -22.74 2.90
CA ARG A 206 3.60 -23.23 1.66
C ARG A 206 4.95 -22.55 1.44
N CYS A 207 5.01 -21.23 1.61
CA CYS A 207 6.24 -20.44 1.50
C CYS A 207 7.30 -20.92 2.52
N ASN A 208 6.94 -21.00 3.81
CA ASN A 208 7.83 -21.47 4.88
C ASN A 208 8.38 -22.89 4.61
N ARG A 209 7.51 -23.83 4.21
CA ARG A 209 7.94 -25.19 3.88
C ARG A 209 8.93 -25.19 2.72
N ARG A 210 8.67 -24.39 1.68
CA ARG A 210 9.54 -24.31 0.50
C ARG A 210 10.90 -23.68 0.83
N ILE A 211 10.92 -22.59 1.59
CA ILE A 211 12.17 -21.96 2.08
C ILE A 211 12.99 -23.00 2.86
N ARG A 212 12.38 -23.70 3.82
CA ARG A 212 13.07 -24.72 4.62
C ARG A 212 13.68 -25.85 3.77
N THR A 213 13.01 -26.26 2.69
CA THR A 213 13.55 -27.28 1.77
C THR A 213 14.76 -26.74 1.00
N LEU A 214 14.69 -25.51 0.49
CA LEU A 214 15.75 -24.91 -0.32
C LEU A 214 16.96 -24.46 0.49
N SER A 215 16.78 -24.01 1.74
CA SER A 215 17.89 -23.59 2.61
C SER A 215 18.67 -24.75 3.23
N ARG A 216 18.25 -26.00 3.01
CA ARG A 216 18.95 -27.21 3.46
C ARG A 216 19.77 -27.88 2.34
N GLN A 217 19.65 -27.40 1.11
CA GLN A 217 20.43 -27.84 -0.06
C GLN A 217 21.65 -26.93 -0.19
#